data_AF-A0A5D2AWD6-F1
#
_entry.id   AF-A0A5D2AWD6-F1
#
_cell.length_a   1.000
_cell.length_b   1.000
_cell.length_c   1.000
_cell.angle_alpha   90.00
_cell.angle_beta   90.00
_cell.angle_gamma   90.00
#
_symmetry.space_group_name_H-M   'P 1'
#
loop_
_entity.id
_entity.type
_entity.pdbx_description
1 polymer ?
#
loop_
_entity_poly.entity_id
_entity_poly.type
_entity_poly.pdbx_seq_one_letter_code
_entity_poly.pdbx_strand_id
1 'polypeptide(L)'
;MTILIDQPDFGIEAGFNKADDVEKEAVLNGGFMMPHTNSFGHTFRDYHVESERQQGVENFYRTNHINQTYDFVKRMREEYGNLDKVEMSIWECCELLNDVVDESDPDLDEPQIEHLLQTAEAIRKDYPDEDWLHLTGLIHDLGKVLLHPSFGGLPQWAVVGDTYPVGCAFDKSIVHHKYFEENPDYHNPAYNTKYGVYSEGCGLNNVMMSWGHDDYMYLVAKENDTTLPSAALFIIRYHSFYALHRSGSYKQLMNGEDVENLKWLEIFNKYDLYSKSKVRIDVEKVKPYYLSLIEKYFPAKLRW
;
A
#
# COMPACT_ATOMS: atom_id res chain seq x y z
N MET A 1 -6.89 32.84 -62.65
CA MET A 1 -7.50 31.51 -62.68
C MET A 1 -6.76 30.70 -61.62
N THR A 2 -7.48 30.40 -60.53
CA THR A 2 -7.16 29.44 -59.46
C THR A 2 -5.78 29.54 -58.78
N ILE A 3 -5.75 30.28 -57.68
CA ILE A 3 -4.73 30.19 -56.62
C ILE A 3 -5.15 29.01 -55.73
N LEU A 4 -4.35 27.96 -55.66
CA LEU A 4 -4.53 26.85 -54.71
C LEU A 4 -3.89 27.25 -53.38
N ILE A 5 -4.69 27.20 -52.34
CA ILE A 5 -4.37 27.50 -50.95
C ILE A 5 -3.79 26.23 -50.33
N ASP A 6 -2.54 26.28 -49.89
CA ASP A 6 -2.00 25.29 -48.93
C ASP A 6 -2.62 25.57 -47.56
N GLN A 7 -3.29 24.57 -46.99
CA GLN A 7 -3.67 24.57 -45.58
C GLN A 7 -2.45 24.20 -44.72
N PRO A 8 -2.27 24.83 -43.54
CA PRO A 8 -1.20 24.45 -42.61
C PRO A 8 -1.63 23.22 -41.81
N ASP A 9 -0.76 22.20 -41.80
CA ASP A 9 -0.88 21.07 -40.88
C ASP A 9 -0.50 21.55 -39.47
N PHE A 10 -1.42 21.37 -38.53
CA PHE A 10 -1.28 21.80 -37.15
C PHE A 10 -0.24 20.96 -36.43
N GLY A 11 0.61 21.63 -35.64
CA GLY A 11 1.68 21.02 -34.87
C GLY A 11 1.20 19.90 -33.94
N ILE A 12 1.94 18.81 -33.94
CA ILE A 12 1.84 17.75 -32.95
C ILE A 12 2.42 18.30 -31.64
N GLU A 13 1.54 18.43 -30.65
CA GLU A 13 1.86 18.77 -29.27
C GLU A 13 2.89 17.81 -28.69
N ALA A 14 3.97 18.38 -28.15
CA ALA A 14 4.93 17.68 -27.33
C ALA A 14 4.22 17.20 -26.05
N GLY A 15 3.97 15.89 -25.97
CA GLY A 15 3.65 15.23 -24.70
C GLY A 15 4.85 15.33 -23.76
N PHE A 16 4.71 16.12 -22.70
CA PHE A 16 5.67 16.18 -21.61
C PHE A 16 5.70 14.84 -20.87
N ASN A 17 6.71 14.00 -21.14
CA ASN A 17 7.06 12.84 -20.32
C ASN A 17 7.74 13.31 -19.03
N LYS A 18 6.95 13.85 -18.09
CA LYS A 18 7.43 14.19 -16.74
C LYS A 18 8.02 13.00 -15.99
N ALA A 19 7.55 11.77 -16.26
CA ALA A 19 8.05 10.56 -15.61
C ALA A 19 9.49 10.22 -16.04
N ASP A 20 9.79 10.31 -17.34
CA ASP A 20 11.15 10.03 -17.86
C ASP A 20 12.16 11.09 -17.40
N ASP A 21 11.72 12.35 -17.24
CA ASP A 21 12.59 13.43 -16.77
C ASP A 21 12.90 13.29 -15.27
N VAL A 22 11.94 12.85 -14.45
CA VAL A 22 12.16 12.56 -13.01
C VAL A 22 13.09 11.37 -12.82
N GLU A 23 12.96 10.32 -13.64
CA GLU A 23 13.83 9.15 -13.58
C GLU A 23 15.27 9.50 -13.99
N LYS A 24 15.45 10.36 -15.00
CA LYS A 24 16.77 10.86 -15.41
C LYS A 24 17.41 11.81 -14.40
N GLU A 25 16.64 12.69 -13.76
CA GLU A 25 17.15 13.57 -12.70
C GLU A 25 17.58 12.78 -11.45
N ALA A 26 16.85 11.73 -11.08
CA ALA A 26 17.23 10.85 -9.96
C ALA A 26 18.55 10.11 -10.20
N VAL A 27 18.80 9.65 -11.44
CA VAL A 27 20.06 8.99 -11.84
C VAL A 27 21.24 9.95 -11.79
N LEU A 28 21.05 11.24 -12.12
CA LEU A 28 22.11 12.25 -12.12
C LEU A 28 22.50 12.72 -10.71
N ASN A 29 21.57 12.69 -9.75
CA ASN A 29 21.78 13.15 -8.37
C ASN A 29 22.15 12.03 -7.37
N GLY A 30 22.33 10.79 -7.83
CA GLY A 30 22.69 9.65 -6.96
C GLY A 30 21.53 9.11 -6.11
N GLY A 31 20.29 9.40 -6.50
CA GLY A 31 19.07 8.93 -5.83
C GLY A 31 18.87 7.42 -5.95
N PHE A 32 17.79 6.90 -5.36
CA PHE A 32 17.45 5.49 -5.40
C PHE A 32 17.17 5.03 -6.85
N MET A 33 18.01 4.11 -7.34
CA MET A 33 17.87 3.46 -8.63
C MET A 33 16.95 2.24 -8.51
N MET A 34 15.87 2.21 -9.30
CA MET A 34 14.96 1.08 -9.33
C MET A 34 15.65 -0.11 -10.01
N PRO A 35 15.72 -1.29 -9.36
CA PRO A 35 16.25 -2.47 -9.99
C PRO A 35 15.32 -2.97 -11.10
N HIS A 36 15.91 -3.52 -12.16
CA HIS A 36 15.13 -4.09 -13.27
C HIS A 36 14.45 -5.42 -12.92
N THR A 37 14.93 -6.12 -11.90
CA THR A 37 14.39 -7.42 -11.44
C THR A 37 14.38 -7.52 -9.92
N ASN A 38 13.45 -8.32 -9.38
CA ASN A 38 13.31 -8.61 -7.94
C ASN A 38 14.42 -9.53 -7.42
N SER A 39 14.36 -9.87 -6.13
CA SER A 39 15.32 -10.76 -5.43
C SER A 39 15.42 -12.19 -6.00
N PHE A 40 14.48 -12.56 -6.88
CA PHE A 40 14.43 -13.85 -7.58
C PHE A 40 14.81 -13.76 -9.07
N GLY A 41 15.12 -12.56 -9.57
CA GLY A 41 15.46 -12.34 -10.97
C GLY A 41 14.27 -12.20 -11.92
N HIS A 42 13.05 -12.02 -11.38
CA HIS A 42 11.83 -11.78 -12.16
C HIS A 42 11.47 -10.28 -12.21
N THR A 43 10.56 -9.90 -13.10
CA THR A 43 9.94 -8.57 -13.06
C THR A 43 9.12 -8.44 -11.77
N PHE A 44 9.18 -7.27 -11.12
CA PHE A 44 8.38 -7.00 -9.92
C PHE A 44 6.88 -7.17 -10.18
N ARG A 45 6.18 -7.78 -9.23
CA ARG A 45 4.73 -8.03 -9.29
C ARG A 45 4.27 -8.78 -10.55
N ASP A 46 5.07 -9.74 -11.00
CA ASP A 46 4.69 -10.61 -12.12
C ASP A 46 3.91 -11.82 -11.61
N TYR A 47 2.58 -11.76 -11.77
CA TYR A 47 1.66 -12.84 -11.38
C TYR A 47 1.51 -13.93 -12.46
N HIS A 48 2.14 -13.76 -13.63
CA HIS A 48 1.98 -14.64 -14.78
C HIS A 48 3.19 -15.56 -15.02
N VAL A 49 4.35 -15.25 -14.43
CA VAL A 49 5.54 -16.10 -14.49
C VAL A 49 5.32 -17.40 -13.70
N GLU A 50 5.53 -18.53 -14.37
CA GLU A 50 5.58 -19.84 -13.74
C GLU A 50 6.70 -19.86 -12.69
N SER A 51 6.32 -19.96 -11.42
CA SER A 51 7.22 -20.06 -10.27
C SER A 51 6.60 -20.93 -9.20
N GLU A 52 7.41 -21.47 -8.29
CA GLU A 52 6.92 -22.27 -7.15
C GLU A 52 5.92 -21.48 -6.28
N ARG A 53 6.01 -20.13 -6.28
CA ARG A 53 5.12 -19.23 -5.53
C ARG A 53 3.82 -18.90 -6.25
N GLN A 54 3.77 -19.00 -7.58
CA GLN A 54 2.63 -18.53 -8.38
C GLN A 54 1.30 -19.16 -7.93
N GLN A 55 1.30 -20.48 -7.73
CA GLN A 55 0.09 -21.20 -7.30
C GLN A 55 -0.34 -20.80 -5.88
N GLY A 56 0.63 -20.53 -4.99
CA GLY A 56 0.36 -20.03 -3.63
C GLY A 56 -0.29 -18.65 -3.66
N VAL A 57 0.29 -17.72 -4.40
CA VAL A 57 -0.21 -16.34 -4.55
C VAL A 57 -1.59 -16.31 -5.23
N GLU A 58 -1.82 -17.13 -6.26
CA GLU A 58 -3.13 -17.21 -6.92
C GLU A 58 -4.20 -17.78 -5.97
N ASN A 59 -3.89 -18.83 -5.22
CA ASN A 59 -4.81 -19.41 -4.21
C ASN A 59 -5.08 -18.44 -3.06
N PHE A 60 -4.08 -17.68 -2.64
CA PHE A 60 -4.20 -16.60 -1.66
C PHE A 60 -5.23 -15.58 -2.14
N TYR A 61 -5.03 -15.02 -3.34
CA TYR A 61 -5.92 -13.98 -3.88
C TYR A 61 -7.31 -14.53 -4.17
N ARG A 62 -7.44 -15.79 -4.63
CA ARG A 62 -8.75 -16.45 -4.74
C ARG A 62 -9.48 -16.43 -3.40
N THR A 63 -8.82 -16.84 -2.32
CA THR A 63 -9.43 -16.90 -0.99
C THR A 63 -9.77 -15.51 -0.48
N ASN A 64 -8.88 -14.53 -0.66
CA ASN A 64 -9.13 -13.13 -0.32
C ASN A 64 -10.38 -12.60 -1.05
N HIS A 65 -10.41 -12.68 -2.38
CA HIS A 65 -11.51 -12.14 -3.19
C HIS A 65 -12.86 -12.79 -2.90
N ILE A 66 -12.89 -14.07 -2.52
CA ILE A 66 -14.15 -14.76 -2.18
C ILE A 66 -14.70 -14.29 -0.83
N ASN A 67 -13.83 -14.03 0.15
CA ASN A 67 -14.23 -13.87 1.56
C ASN A 67 -14.27 -12.42 2.05
N GLN A 68 -13.62 -11.48 1.36
CA GLN A 68 -13.69 -10.04 1.65
C GLN A 68 -15.03 -9.47 1.18
N THR A 69 -16.08 -9.66 1.99
CA THR A 69 -17.41 -9.05 1.78
C THR A 69 -17.56 -7.77 2.59
N TYR A 70 -18.50 -6.90 2.20
CA TYR A 70 -18.83 -5.68 2.92
C TYR A 70 -19.16 -5.96 4.39
N ASP A 71 -19.93 -7.03 4.67
CA ASP A 71 -20.28 -7.44 6.03
C ASP A 71 -19.09 -8.01 6.80
N PHE A 72 -18.20 -8.76 6.15
CA PHE A 72 -16.96 -9.23 6.78
C PHE A 72 -16.12 -8.04 7.23
N VAL A 73 -15.81 -7.12 6.31
CA VAL A 73 -14.96 -5.97 6.60
C VAL A 73 -15.55 -5.09 7.70
N LYS A 74 -16.87 -4.84 7.66
CA LYS A 74 -17.54 -4.06 8.68
C LYS A 74 -17.35 -4.66 10.08
N ARG A 75 -17.48 -5.98 10.22
CA ARG A 75 -17.25 -6.68 11.49
C ARG A 75 -15.79 -6.61 11.93
N MET A 76 -14.85 -6.81 11.01
CA MET A 76 -13.43 -6.71 11.33
C MET A 76 -13.06 -5.32 11.83
N ARG A 77 -13.53 -4.27 11.14
CA ARG A 77 -13.30 -2.89 11.56
C ARG A 77 -13.92 -2.56 12.92
N GLU A 78 -15.11 -3.10 13.21
CA GLU A 78 -15.76 -2.96 14.53
C GLU A 78 -14.99 -3.67 15.65
N GLU A 79 -14.51 -4.88 15.39
CA GLU A 79 -13.78 -5.69 16.36
C GLU A 79 -12.39 -5.10 16.66
N TYR A 80 -11.62 -4.82 15.61
CA TYR A 80 -10.23 -4.39 15.72
C TYR A 80 -10.08 -2.88 15.93
N GLY A 81 -11.13 -2.09 15.66
CA GLY A 81 -11.13 -0.65 15.99
C GLY A 81 -11.11 -0.36 17.49
N ASN A 82 -11.35 -1.35 18.36
CA ASN A 82 -11.27 -1.17 19.81
C ASN A 82 -9.82 -1.06 20.32
N LEU A 83 -8.86 -1.56 19.55
CA LEU A 83 -7.42 -1.59 19.87
C LEU A 83 -7.14 -2.12 21.28
N ASP A 84 -7.71 -3.29 21.60
CA ASP A 84 -7.72 -3.87 22.95
C ASP A 84 -6.92 -5.18 23.06
N LYS A 85 -6.03 -5.45 22.09
CA LYS A 85 -5.27 -6.70 22.03
C LYS A 85 -3.99 -6.60 22.86
N VAL A 86 -3.17 -5.60 22.59
CA VAL A 86 -1.83 -5.46 23.20
C VAL A 86 -1.47 -3.98 23.39
N GLU A 87 -0.76 -3.66 24.48
CA GLU A 87 -0.12 -2.36 24.64
C GLU A 87 1.40 -2.48 24.42
N MET A 88 1.91 -1.87 23.36
CA MET A 88 3.35 -1.90 23.02
C MET A 88 3.77 -0.67 22.23
N SER A 89 5.07 -0.42 22.19
CA SER A 89 5.70 0.62 21.37
C SER A 89 5.78 0.16 19.91
N ILE A 90 5.98 1.11 18.99
CA ILE A 90 6.22 0.81 17.57
C ILE A 90 7.45 -0.08 17.38
N TRP A 91 8.53 0.15 18.14
CA TRP A 91 9.75 -0.64 17.96
C TRP A 91 9.59 -2.08 18.47
N GLU A 92 8.87 -2.30 19.57
CA GLU A 92 8.50 -3.65 20.01
C GLU A 92 7.65 -4.37 18.95
N CYS A 93 6.78 -3.65 18.23
CA CYS A 93 6.02 -4.19 17.10
C CYS A 93 6.93 -4.62 15.95
N CYS A 94 7.93 -3.79 15.58
CA CYS A 94 8.92 -4.16 14.56
C CYS A 94 9.67 -5.44 14.94
N GLU A 95 10.07 -5.57 16.20
CA GLU A 95 10.77 -6.75 16.72
C GLU A 95 9.85 -7.99 16.74
N LEU A 96 8.55 -7.82 17.04
CA LEU A 96 7.57 -8.91 17.04
C LEU A 96 7.34 -9.49 15.63
N LEU A 97 7.36 -8.65 14.59
CA LEU A 97 7.15 -9.07 13.21
C LEU A 97 8.37 -9.72 12.56
N ASN A 98 9.50 -9.81 13.26
CA ASN A 98 10.71 -10.41 12.72
C ASN A 98 10.54 -11.90 12.32
N ASP A 99 9.56 -12.60 12.88
CA ASP A 99 9.27 -14.01 12.56
C ASP A 99 8.14 -14.20 11.54
N VAL A 100 7.58 -13.11 10.97
CA VAL A 100 6.46 -13.16 10.02
C VAL A 100 6.98 -13.13 8.57
N VAL A 101 6.46 -14.04 7.74
CA VAL A 101 6.70 -14.08 6.29
C VAL A 101 5.37 -13.85 5.54
N ASP A 102 5.35 -12.89 4.62
CA ASP A 102 4.19 -12.52 3.80
C ASP A 102 4.00 -13.48 2.61
N GLU A 103 2.89 -14.22 2.59
CA GLU A 103 2.58 -15.19 1.52
C GLU A 103 2.03 -14.54 0.23
N SER A 104 1.64 -13.27 0.28
CA SER A 104 1.11 -12.55 -0.89
C SER A 104 2.20 -11.94 -1.75
N ASP A 105 3.40 -11.77 -1.19
CA ASP A 105 4.53 -11.10 -1.84
C ASP A 105 5.31 -12.06 -2.76
N PRO A 106 5.31 -11.83 -4.09
CA PRO A 106 6.12 -12.62 -5.02
C PRO A 106 7.61 -12.23 -4.99
N ASP A 107 7.99 -11.17 -4.28
CA ASP A 107 9.28 -10.49 -4.42
C ASP A 107 10.24 -10.66 -3.20
N LEU A 108 9.78 -11.16 -2.04
CA LEU A 108 10.59 -11.23 -0.80
C LEU A 108 10.38 -12.48 0.09
N ASP A 109 11.48 -12.89 0.78
CA ASP A 109 11.54 -13.99 1.79
C ASP A 109 12.23 -13.55 3.11
N GLU A 110 12.65 -12.29 3.21
CA GLU A 110 13.37 -11.77 4.38
C GLU A 110 12.40 -11.44 5.53
N PRO A 111 12.91 -11.37 6.78
CA PRO A 111 12.14 -10.89 7.92
C PRO A 111 11.49 -9.54 7.66
N GLN A 112 10.26 -9.36 8.14
CA GLN A 112 9.49 -8.13 7.92
C GLN A 112 10.24 -6.86 8.36
N ILE A 113 11.00 -6.91 9.45
CA ILE A 113 11.77 -5.74 9.93
C ILE A 113 12.83 -5.24 8.92
N GLU A 114 13.40 -6.14 8.12
CA GLU A 114 14.36 -5.77 7.08
C GLU A 114 13.66 -4.98 5.98
N HIS A 115 12.46 -5.43 5.54
CA HIS A 115 11.65 -4.70 4.56
C HIS A 115 11.30 -3.29 5.03
N LEU A 116 10.86 -3.16 6.29
CA LEU A 116 10.53 -1.86 6.88
C LEU A 116 11.73 -0.90 6.86
N LEU A 117 12.90 -1.40 7.26
CA LEU A 117 14.12 -0.59 7.29
C LEU A 117 14.69 -0.30 5.90
N GLN A 118 14.59 -1.23 4.95
CA GLN A 118 14.98 -1.01 3.56
C GLN A 118 14.15 0.10 2.93
N THR A 119 12.83 0.06 3.12
CA THR A 119 11.91 1.10 2.66
C THR A 119 12.26 2.44 3.29
N ALA A 120 12.38 2.48 4.63
CA ALA A 120 12.65 3.71 5.35
C ALA A 120 14.02 4.34 5.00
N GLU A 121 15.09 3.55 4.91
CA GLU A 121 16.43 4.06 4.58
C GLU A 121 16.54 4.47 3.11
N ALA A 122 15.83 3.81 2.20
CA ALA A 122 15.78 4.21 0.79
C ALA A 122 15.06 5.57 0.62
N ILE A 123 13.94 5.77 1.32
CA ILE A 123 13.26 7.07 1.38
C ILE A 123 14.21 8.12 1.97
N ARG A 124 14.82 7.83 3.12
CA ARG A 124 15.70 8.75 3.84
C ARG A 124 16.87 9.25 3.00
N LYS A 125 17.39 8.41 2.11
CA LYS A 125 18.45 8.79 1.19
C LYS A 125 18.01 9.86 0.19
N ASP A 126 16.79 9.74 -0.34
CA ASP A 126 16.28 10.60 -1.41
C ASP A 126 15.53 11.83 -0.89
N TYR A 127 14.93 11.74 0.30
CA TYR A 127 14.14 12.80 0.93
C TYR A 127 14.64 13.15 2.33
N PRO A 128 15.92 13.54 2.50
CA PRO A 128 16.57 13.65 3.81
C PRO A 128 15.89 14.59 4.81
N ASP A 129 15.09 15.55 4.33
CA ASP A 129 14.37 16.53 5.14
C ASP A 129 12.93 16.11 5.50
N GLU A 130 12.42 15.00 4.96
CA GLU A 130 11.04 14.52 5.15
C GLU A 130 10.97 13.41 6.20
N ASP A 131 11.35 13.71 7.44
CA ASP A 131 11.49 12.71 8.50
C ASP A 131 10.21 11.92 8.82
N TRP A 132 9.03 12.52 8.62
CA TRP A 132 7.74 11.84 8.74
C TRP A 132 7.58 10.73 7.69
N LEU A 133 8.14 10.90 6.48
CA LEU A 133 8.07 9.92 5.41
C LEU A 133 9.02 8.75 5.69
N HIS A 134 10.15 8.99 6.34
CA HIS A 134 11.04 7.92 6.80
C HIS A 134 10.34 7.05 7.83
N LEU A 135 9.67 7.66 8.79
CA LEU A 135 8.88 6.93 9.78
C LEU A 135 7.71 6.20 9.12
N THR A 136 7.04 6.81 8.13
CA THR A 136 5.99 6.16 7.34
C THR A 136 6.52 4.87 6.69
N GLY A 137 7.73 4.92 6.10
CA GLY A 137 8.45 3.74 5.60
C GLY A 137 8.67 2.66 6.64
N LEU A 138 9.04 3.03 7.87
CA LEU A 138 9.25 2.07 8.93
C LEU A 138 7.94 1.40 9.40
N ILE A 139 6.81 2.10 9.34
CA ILE A 139 5.59 1.65 10.04
C ILE A 139 4.47 1.13 9.13
N HIS A 140 4.55 1.36 7.82
CA HIS A 140 3.45 1.08 6.87
C HIS A 140 2.88 -0.34 7.01
N ASP A 141 3.75 -1.31 7.21
CA ASP A 141 3.44 -2.73 7.21
C ASP A 141 3.20 -3.31 8.62
N LEU A 142 3.25 -2.49 9.67
CA LEU A 142 3.12 -2.98 11.06
C LEU A 142 1.73 -3.54 11.37
N GLY A 143 0.73 -3.25 10.54
CA GLY A 143 -0.58 -3.87 10.67
C GLY A 143 -0.58 -5.39 10.44
N LYS A 144 0.52 -5.94 9.89
CA LYS A 144 0.72 -7.39 9.75
C LYS A 144 0.76 -8.13 11.09
N VAL A 145 0.83 -7.43 12.23
CA VAL A 145 0.72 -8.05 13.56
C VAL A 145 -0.57 -8.81 13.77
N LEU A 146 -1.62 -8.54 12.99
CA LEU A 146 -2.85 -9.33 12.96
C LEU A 146 -2.62 -10.83 12.71
N LEU A 147 -1.50 -11.21 12.09
CA LEU A 147 -1.08 -12.61 11.89
C LEU A 147 -0.61 -13.27 13.19
N HIS A 148 -0.16 -12.48 14.16
CA HIS A 148 0.36 -12.99 15.40
C HIS A 148 -0.79 -13.43 16.34
N PRO A 149 -0.68 -14.57 17.05
CA PRO A 149 -1.78 -15.10 17.88
C PRO A 149 -2.31 -14.13 18.94
N SER A 150 -1.45 -13.25 19.49
CA SER A 150 -1.87 -12.22 20.46
C SER A 150 -2.82 -11.18 19.88
N PHE A 151 -2.89 -11.06 18.55
CA PHE A 151 -3.76 -10.15 17.82
C PHE A 151 -4.89 -10.90 17.11
N GLY A 152 -5.12 -12.17 17.42
CA GLY A 152 -6.19 -12.98 16.83
C GLY A 152 -5.70 -14.03 15.84
N GLY A 153 -4.46 -13.95 15.34
CA GLY A 153 -3.90 -14.94 14.43
C GLY A 153 -4.72 -15.11 13.16
N LEU A 154 -5.09 -13.97 12.55
CA LEU A 154 -5.93 -13.96 11.35
C LEU A 154 -5.25 -14.70 10.19
N PRO A 155 -6.03 -15.32 9.30
CA PRO A 155 -5.46 -15.92 8.10
C PRO A 155 -4.85 -14.83 7.20
N GLN A 156 -3.78 -15.14 6.47
CA GLN A 156 -3.05 -14.17 5.64
C GLN A 156 -3.97 -13.39 4.69
N TRP A 157 -4.97 -14.05 4.08
CA TRP A 157 -5.90 -13.40 3.15
C TRP A 157 -6.71 -12.25 3.78
N ALA A 158 -6.83 -12.21 5.10
CA ALA A 158 -7.50 -11.15 5.85
C ALA A 158 -6.52 -10.13 6.45
N VAL A 159 -5.24 -10.17 6.07
CA VAL A 159 -4.21 -9.28 6.61
C VAL A 159 -3.37 -8.64 5.49
N VAL A 160 -2.82 -9.43 4.57
CA VAL A 160 -1.87 -8.94 3.55
C VAL A 160 -2.52 -8.85 2.15
N GLY A 161 -1.73 -8.45 1.15
CA GLY A 161 -2.14 -8.37 -0.25
C GLY A 161 -2.80 -7.05 -0.67
N ASP A 162 -2.97 -6.90 -1.98
CA ASP A 162 -3.59 -5.72 -2.59
C ASP A 162 -5.00 -5.48 -2.04
N THR A 163 -5.31 -4.21 -1.73
CA THR A 163 -6.61 -3.79 -1.20
C THR A 163 -7.52 -3.21 -2.28
N TYR A 164 -8.82 -3.25 -2.03
CA TYR A 164 -9.85 -2.71 -2.93
C TYR A 164 -11.11 -2.30 -2.15
N PRO A 165 -11.93 -1.38 -2.68
CA PRO A 165 -13.22 -1.03 -2.08
C PRO A 165 -14.17 -2.23 -2.07
N VAL A 166 -14.79 -2.50 -0.92
CA VAL A 166 -15.95 -3.39 -0.80
C VAL A 166 -17.23 -2.55 -0.80
N GLY A 167 -18.39 -3.14 -1.13
CA GLY A 167 -19.67 -2.41 -1.14
C GLY A 167 -19.91 -1.56 -2.39
N CYS A 168 -19.04 -1.65 -3.40
CA CYS A 168 -19.27 -1.21 -4.78
C CYS A 168 -18.71 -2.24 -5.77
N ALA A 169 -18.97 -2.06 -7.07
CA ALA A 169 -18.53 -3.02 -8.08
C ALA A 169 -17.00 -3.16 -8.12
N PHE A 170 -16.52 -4.40 -8.17
CA PHE A 170 -15.09 -4.71 -8.28
C PHE A 170 -14.56 -4.40 -9.68
N ASP A 171 -13.63 -3.46 -9.77
CA ASP A 171 -12.97 -3.04 -11.01
C ASP A 171 -12.01 -4.11 -11.55
N LYS A 172 -11.94 -4.24 -12.89
CA LYS A 172 -11.14 -5.27 -13.57
C LYS A 172 -9.63 -5.13 -13.39
N SER A 173 -9.17 -3.97 -12.93
CA SER A 173 -7.75 -3.73 -12.62
C SER A 173 -7.26 -4.43 -11.35
N ILE A 174 -8.16 -4.94 -10.51
CA ILE A 174 -7.77 -5.71 -9.32
C ILE A 174 -7.14 -7.03 -9.77
N VAL A 175 -6.01 -7.38 -9.17
CA VAL A 175 -5.27 -8.61 -9.47
C VAL A 175 -6.18 -9.84 -9.34
N HIS A 176 -6.07 -10.81 -10.25
CA HIS A 176 -6.92 -12.02 -10.28
C HIS A 176 -8.45 -11.76 -10.18
N HIS A 177 -8.94 -10.67 -10.79
CA HIS A 177 -10.36 -10.25 -10.79
C HIS A 177 -11.39 -11.37 -11.04
N LYS A 178 -11.04 -12.37 -11.86
CA LYS A 178 -11.88 -13.54 -12.19
C LYS A 178 -12.50 -14.25 -10.96
N TYR A 179 -11.84 -14.21 -9.81
CA TYR A 179 -12.34 -14.88 -8.59
C TYR A 179 -13.46 -14.14 -7.87
N PHE A 180 -13.70 -12.86 -8.19
CA PHE A 180 -14.83 -12.14 -7.62
C PHE A 180 -16.18 -12.71 -8.04
N GLU A 181 -16.28 -13.46 -9.15
CA GLU A 181 -17.53 -14.14 -9.53
C GLU A 181 -18.04 -15.11 -8.43
N GLU A 182 -17.14 -15.61 -7.59
CA GLU A 182 -17.46 -16.49 -6.45
C GLU A 182 -17.78 -15.69 -5.15
N ASN A 183 -17.55 -14.37 -5.12
CA ASN A 183 -17.86 -13.54 -3.95
C ASN A 183 -19.38 -13.25 -3.85
N PRO A 184 -20.02 -13.45 -2.69
CA PRO A 184 -21.45 -13.16 -2.50
C PRO A 184 -21.88 -11.73 -2.88
N ASP A 185 -21.00 -10.74 -2.74
CA ASP A 185 -21.29 -9.33 -3.04
C ASP A 185 -21.22 -9.01 -4.54
N TYR A 186 -20.59 -9.84 -5.36
CA TYR A 186 -20.42 -9.60 -6.80
C TYR A 186 -21.75 -9.52 -7.55
N HIS A 187 -22.72 -10.35 -7.15
CA HIS A 187 -24.06 -10.35 -7.72
C HIS A 187 -25.10 -9.63 -6.85
N ASN A 188 -24.67 -9.03 -5.72
CA ASN A 188 -25.57 -8.33 -4.82
C ASN A 188 -25.98 -6.96 -5.41
N PRO A 189 -27.26 -6.69 -5.69
CA PRO A 189 -27.71 -5.43 -6.30
C PRO A 189 -27.41 -4.18 -5.46
N ALA A 190 -27.17 -4.33 -4.14
CA ALA A 190 -26.75 -3.23 -3.29
C ALA A 190 -25.29 -2.80 -3.54
N TYR A 191 -24.44 -3.71 -4.01
CA TYR A 191 -22.99 -3.51 -4.08
C TYR A 191 -22.45 -3.60 -5.52
N ASN A 192 -23.14 -4.27 -6.45
CA ASN A 192 -22.61 -4.52 -7.79
C ASN A 192 -22.75 -3.34 -8.79
N THR A 193 -23.00 -2.13 -8.30
CA THR A 193 -23.06 -0.92 -9.13
C THR A 193 -21.79 -0.07 -8.96
N LYS A 194 -21.57 0.88 -9.87
CA LYS A 194 -20.38 1.75 -9.87
C LYS A 194 -20.09 2.41 -8.52
N TYR A 195 -21.14 2.81 -7.80
CA TYR A 195 -21.01 3.45 -6.49
C TYR A 195 -21.48 2.54 -5.34
N GLY A 196 -22.35 1.56 -5.60
CA GLY A 196 -22.90 0.68 -4.57
C GLY A 196 -23.50 1.49 -3.42
N VAL A 197 -22.91 1.37 -2.22
CA VAL A 197 -23.32 2.12 -1.02
C VAL A 197 -22.75 3.54 -0.92
N TYR A 198 -21.85 3.93 -1.82
CA TYR A 198 -21.13 5.21 -1.77
C TYR A 198 -21.77 6.29 -2.65
N SER A 199 -21.32 7.52 -2.47
CA SER A 199 -21.58 8.65 -3.36
C SER A 199 -20.32 9.07 -4.12
N GLU A 200 -20.51 9.74 -5.26
CA GLU A 200 -19.41 10.32 -6.02
C GLU A 200 -18.64 11.34 -5.17
N GLY A 201 -17.30 11.26 -5.21
CA GLY A 201 -16.41 12.15 -4.48
C GLY A 201 -16.59 12.13 -2.96
N CYS A 202 -17.11 11.03 -2.39
CA CYS A 202 -17.33 10.91 -0.95
C CYS A 202 -16.03 11.00 -0.14
N GLY A 203 -14.89 10.78 -0.78
CA GLY A 203 -13.58 10.71 -0.15
C GLY A 203 -13.28 9.29 0.30
N LEU A 204 -12.05 8.82 0.06
CA LEU A 204 -11.64 7.45 0.39
C LEU A 204 -11.76 7.15 1.89
N ASN A 205 -11.68 8.18 2.74
CA ASN A 205 -11.90 8.01 4.17
C ASN A 205 -13.29 7.45 4.53
N ASN A 206 -14.29 7.67 3.67
CA ASN A 206 -15.66 7.17 3.79
C ASN A 206 -15.91 5.87 3.00
N VAL A 207 -14.88 5.33 2.34
CA VAL A 207 -14.94 4.07 1.61
C VAL A 207 -14.45 2.95 2.52
N MET A 208 -15.22 1.85 2.55
CA MET A 208 -14.80 0.63 3.21
C MET A 208 -13.86 -0.15 2.28
N MET A 209 -12.61 -0.30 2.68
CA MET A 209 -11.59 -1.06 1.96
C MET A 209 -11.57 -2.50 2.47
N SER A 210 -11.27 -3.48 1.62
CA SER A 210 -10.97 -4.86 2.04
C SER A 210 -10.05 -4.86 3.26
N TRP A 211 -10.41 -5.62 4.29
CA TRP A 211 -9.74 -5.57 5.59
C TRP A 211 -8.32 -6.11 5.51
N GLY A 212 -7.37 -5.43 6.15
CA GLY A 212 -5.97 -5.83 6.19
C GLY A 212 -5.09 -4.88 7.00
N HIS A 213 -3.78 -5.05 6.85
CA HIS A 213 -2.73 -4.32 7.55
C HIS A 213 -2.81 -2.80 7.34
N ASP A 214 -3.10 -2.32 6.13
CA ASP A 214 -3.27 -0.89 5.82
C ASP A 214 -4.27 -0.22 6.77
N ASP A 215 -5.49 -0.75 6.82
CA ASP A 215 -6.61 -0.13 7.52
C ASP A 215 -6.47 -0.29 9.03
N TYR A 216 -5.93 -1.42 9.48
CA TYR A 216 -5.62 -1.63 10.90
C TYR A 216 -4.49 -0.74 11.39
N MET A 217 -3.38 -0.62 10.64
CA MET A 217 -2.29 0.28 11.04
C MET A 217 -2.71 1.75 11.01
N TYR A 218 -3.57 2.14 10.06
CA TYR A 218 -4.22 3.45 10.06
C TYR A 218 -5.04 3.69 11.34
N LEU A 219 -5.84 2.71 11.77
CA LEU A 219 -6.60 2.80 13.02
C LEU A 219 -5.68 2.93 14.23
N VAL A 220 -4.64 2.09 14.32
CA VAL A 220 -3.61 2.18 15.38
C VAL A 220 -3.01 3.58 15.42
N ALA A 221 -2.59 4.11 14.27
CA ALA A 221 -1.95 5.41 14.23
C ALA A 221 -2.91 6.54 14.65
N LYS A 222 -4.13 6.52 14.13
CA LYS A 222 -5.15 7.55 14.36
C LYS A 222 -5.64 7.56 15.82
N GLU A 223 -6.00 6.41 16.36
CA GLU A 223 -6.62 6.28 17.70
C GLU A 223 -5.60 6.34 18.85
N ASN A 224 -4.29 6.39 18.52
CA ASN A 224 -3.21 6.69 19.45
C ASN A 224 -2.64 8.11 19.26
N ASP A 225 -3.43 9.02 18.69
CA ASP A 225 -3.12 10.46 18.61
C ASP A 225 -1.75 10.79 17.98
N THR A 226 -1.38 10.07 16.91
CA THR A 226 -0.15 10.39 16.18
C THR A 226 -0.13 11.84 15.70
N THR A 227 1.07 12.44 15.66
CA THR A 227 1.28 13.77 15.08
C THR A 227 1.79 13.71 13.63
N LEU A 228 1.80 12.53 13.01
CA LEU A 228 2.10 12.38 11.60
C LEU A 228 1.14 13.19 10.71
N PRO A 229 1.61 13.73 9.57
CA PRO A 229 0.75 14.50 8.66
C PRO A 229 -0.29 13.60 7.97
N SER A 230 -1.34 14.22 7.42
CA SER A 230 -2.40 13.52 6.67
C SER A 230 -1.86 12.66 5.53
N ALA A 231 -0.81 13.12 4.84
CA ALA A 231 -0.13 12.37 3.78
C ALA A 231 0.43 11.02 4.27
N ALA A 232 1.01 10.98 5.47
CA ALA A 232 1.52 9.74 6.07
C ALA A 232 0.39 8.75 6.35
N LEU A 233 -0.72 9.24 6.94
CA LEU A 233 -1.89 8.40 7.24
C LEU A 233 -2.56 7.89 5.97
N PHE A 234 -2.58 8.71 4.91
CA PHE A 234 -3.07 8.31 3.61
C PHE A 234 -2.19 7.22 2.97
N ILE A 235 -0.87 7.37 3.03
CA ILE A 235 0.07 6.33 2.58
C ILE A 235 -0.22 5.03 3.32
N ILE A 236 -0.20 5.03 4.66
CA ILE A 236 -0.40 3.83 5.48
C ILE A 236 -1.72 3.14 5.10
N ARG A 237 -2.80 3.89 4.94
CA ARG A 237 -4.13 3.34 4.68
C ARG A 237 -4.35 2.82 3.25
N TYR A 238 -3.56 3.27 2.27
CA TYR A 238 -3.84 3.01 0.86
C TYR A 238 -2.64 2.51 0.05
N HIS A 239 -1.52 2.17 0.69
CA HIS A 239 -0.32 1.69 -0.02
C HIS A 239 -0.50 0.33 -0.69
N SER A 240 -1.46 -0.47 -0.24
CA SER A 240 -1.84 -1.71 -0.92
C SER A 240 -2.92 -1.50 -1.99
N PHE A 241 -3.43 -0.27 -2.19
CA PHE A 241 -4.54 -0.01 -3.11
C PHE A 241 -4.08 0.15 -4.57
N TYR A 242 -3.44 -0.87 -5.12
CA TYR A 242 -2.80 -0.84 -6.44
C TYR A 242 -3.76 -0.54 -7.60
N ALA A 243 -5.03 -0.95 -7.49
CA ALA A 243 -6.05 -0.58 -8.48
C ALA A 243 -6.19 0.95 -8.62
N LEU A 244 -5.97 1.72 -7.54
CA LEU A 244 -5.96 3.18 -7.57
C LEU A 244 -4.62 3.73 -8.07
N HIS A 245 -3.53 3.52 -7.32
CA HIS A 245 -2.28 4.26 -7.55
C HIS A 245 -1.43 3.71 -8.70
N ARG A 246 -1.70 2.48 -9.18
CA ARG A 246 -1.05 1.91 -10.37
C ARG A 246 -1.93 1.93 -11.61
N SER A 247 -3.22 1.60 -11.47
CA SER A 247 -4.13 1.45 -12.61
C SER A 247 -5.05 2.65 -12.83
N GLY A 248 -5.14 3.57 -11.87
CA GLY A 248 -5.97 4.78 -11.97
C GLY A 248 -7.47 4.55 -11.79
N SER A 249 -7.89 3.37 -11.35
CA SER A 249 -9.29 3.03 -11.06
C SER A 249 -9.78 3.69 -9.76
N TYR A 250 -11.09 3.72 -9.54
CA TYR A 250 -11.73 4.27 -8.33
C TYR A 250 -11.56 5.77 -8.06
N LYS A 251 -10.96 6.54 -8.98
CA LYS A 251 -10.84 8.01 -8.86
C LYS A 251 -12.18 8.73 -8.67
N GLN A 252 -13.31 8.14 -9.09
CA GLN A 252 -14.64 8.68 -8.85
C GLN A 252 -15.06 8.75 -7.38
N LEU A 253 -14.38 8.04 -6.48
CA LEU A 253 -14.65 8.06 -5.03
C LEU A 253 -13.79 9.09 -4.29
N MET A 254 -12.71 9.58 -4.91
CA MET A 254 -11.77 10.49 -4.30
C MET A 254 -12.33 11.90 -4.15
N ASN A 255 -11.97 12.56 -3.05
CA ASN A 255 -12.16 14.00 -2.85
C ASN A 255 -10.87 14.78 -3.16
N GLY A 256 -10.89 16.10 -2.96
CA GLY A 256 -9.72 16.95 -3.23
C GLY A 256 -8.49 16.65 -2.34
N GLU A 257 -8.70 16.26 -1.09
CA GLU A 257 -7.61 15.90 -0.16
C GLU A 257 -6.95 14.58 -0.60
N ASP A 258 -7.74 13.59 -1.00
CA ASP A 258 -7.23 12.32 -1.52
C ASP A 258 -6.34 12.52 -2.75
N VAL A 259 -6.71 13.45 -3.65
CA VAL A 259 -5.94 13.76 -4.86
C VAL A 259 -4.58 14.36 -4.53
N GLU A 260 -4.50 15.20 -3.50
CA GLU A 260 -3.24 15.77 -3.04
C GLU A 260 -2.36 14.73 -2.36
N ASN A 261 -2.93 13.88 -1.51
CA ASN A 261 -2.18 12.83 -0.82
C ASN A 261 -1.75 11.69 -1.76
N LEU A 262 -2.48 11.43 -2.85
CA LEU A 262 -2.12 10.41 -3.84
C LEU A 262 -0.71 10.64 -4.42
N LYS A 263 -0.28 11.90 -4.56
CA LYS A 263 1.07 12.23 -5.05
C LYS A 263 2.16 11.67 -4.12
N TRP A 264 1.94 11.75 -2.80
CA TRP A 264 2.84 11.20 -1.80
C TRP A 264 2.81 9.68 -1.78
N LEU A 265 1.65 9.07 -2.00
CA LEU A 265 1.52 7.63 -2.13
C LEU A 265 2.27 7.10 -3.37
N GLU A 266 2.18 7.77 -4.51
CA GLU A 266 2.93 7.39 -5.72
C GLU A 266 4.46 7.45 -5.48
N ILE A 267 4.93 8.47 -4.74
CA ILE A 267 6.34 8.57 -4.30
C ILE A 267 6.69 7.38 -3.38
N PHE A 268 5.88 7.14 -2.36
CA PHE A 268 6.11 6.09 -1.37
C PHE A 268 6.20 4.69 -2.02
N ASN A 269 5.25 4.37 -2.90
CA ASN A 269 5.13 3.05 -3.52
C ASN A 269 6.40 2.65 -4.30
N LYS A 270 7.16 3.62 -4.82
CA LYS A 270 8.47 3.36 -5.43
C LYS A 270 9.41 2.69 -4.42
N TYR A 271 9.46 3.17 -3.19
CA TYR A 271 10.38 2.68 -2.18
C TYR A 271 9.91 1.35 -1.59
N ASP A 272 8.62 1.23 -1.26
CA ASP A 272 8.05 -0.02 -0.77
C ASP A 272 8.32 -1.17 -1.76
N LEU A 273 8.05 -0.95 -3.06
CA LEU A 273 8.22 -2.02 -4.04
C LEU A 273 9.69 -2.31 -4.37
N TYR A 274 10.48 -1.27 -4.67
CA TYR A 274 11.77 -1.46 -5.30
C TYR A 274 12.94 -1.53 -4.33
N SER A 275 12.78 -1.13 -3.07
CA SER A 275 13.87 -1.19 -2.06
C SER A 275 14.15 -2.61 -1.56
N LYS A 276 13.24 -3.55 -1.82
CA LYS A 276 13.35 -4.98 -1.50
C LYS A 276 14.67 -5.56 -2.01
N SER A 277 15.53 -5.94 -1.07
CA SER A 277 16.90 -6.34 -1.37
C SER A 277 17.38 -7.47 -0.45
N LYS A 278 18.37 -8.25 -0.92
CA LYS A 278 19.09 -9.21 -0.08
C LYS A 278 20.17 -8.55 0.80
N VAL A 279 20.44 -7.25 0.58
CA VAL A 279 21.38 -6.49 1.39
C VAL A 279 20.66 -6.03 2.66
N ARG A 280 21.08 -6.55 3.80
CA ARG A 280 20.48 -6.24 5.10
C ARG A 280 20.91 -4.88 5.64
N ILE A 281 20.01 -4.26 6.40
CA ILE A 281 20.30 -3.02 7.11
C ILE A 281 20.91 -3.35 8.47
N ASP A 282 21.95 -2.61 8.87
CA ASP A 282 22.51 -2.71 10.22
C ASP A 282 21.53 -2.07 11.22
N VAL A 283 20.64 -2.90 11.78
CA VAL A 283 19.56 -2.49 12.69
C VAL A 283 20.09 -1.67 13.85
N GLU A 284 21.17 -2.10 14.51
CA GLU A 284 21.72 -1.41 15.69
C GLU A 284 22.26 -0.02 15.35
N LYS A 285 22.79 0.15 14.13
CA LYS A 285 23.27 1.45 13.65
C LYS A 285 22.13 2.44 13.40
N VAL A 286 20.99 1.98 12.88
CA VAL A 286 19.88 2.87 12.48
C VAL A 286 18.81 3.02 13.57
N LYS A 287 18.69 2.05 14.49
CA LYS A 287 17.70 2.03 15.57
C LYS A 287 17.64 3.34 16.38
N PRO A 288 18.75 3.98 16.81
CA PRO A 288 18.68 5.24 17.54
C PRO A 288 17.99 6.38 16.77
N TYR A 289 18.13 6.40 15.44
CA TYR A 289 17.47 7.39 14.60
C TYR A 289 15.96 7.14 14.55
N TYR A 290 15.55 5.90 14.29
CA TYR A 290 14.12 5.58 14.19
C TYR A 290 13.38 5.67 15.53
N LEU A 291 14.04 5.34 16.65
CA LEU A 291 13.47 5.56 17.98
C LEU A 291 13.19 7.05 18.24
N SER A 292 14.05 7.97 17.79
CA SER A 292 13.80 9.41 17.97
C SER A 292 12.64 9.92 17.11
N LEU A 293 12.42 9.34 15.92
CA LEU A 293 11.24 9.63 15.11
C LEU A 293 9.97 9.07 15.76
N ILE A 294 10.01 7.85 16.30
CA ILE A 294 8.89 7.25 17.02
C ILE A 294 8.51 8.16 18.21
N GLU A 295 9.49 8.58 19.01
CA GLU A 295 9.26 9.49 20.15
C GLU A 295 8.69 10.85 19.71
N LYS A 296 9.10 11.36 18.53
CA LYS A 296 8.56 12.61 17.96
C LYS A 296 7.09 12.49 17.56
N TYR A 297 6.70 11.37 16.97
CA TYR A 297 5.42 11.23 16.26
C TYR A 297 4.36 10.42 16.99
N PHE A 298 4.74 9.66 18.02
CA PHE A 298 3.86 8.77 18.76
C PHE A 298 4.11 8.82 20.26
N PRO A 299 3.08 8.50 21.07
CA PRO A 299 3.29 8.14 22.47
C PRO A 299 4.25 6.95 22.62
N ALA A 300 4.88 6.83 23.79
CA ALA A 300 5.83 5.75 24.05
C ALA A 300 5.21 4.34 23.98
N LYS A 301 3.92 4.22 24.30
CA LYS A 301 3.13 2.98 24.25
C LYS A 301 1.82 3.27 23.51
N LEU A 302 1.47 2.38 22.60
CA LEU A 302 0.26 2.46 21.81
C LEU A 302 -0.64 1.29 22.18
N ARG A 303 -1.94 1.52 22.06
CA ARG A 303 -2.97 0.48 22.06
C ARG A 303 -3.05 -0.12 20.66
N TRP A 304 -2.97 -1.43 20.58
CA TRP A 304 -3.07 -2.21 19.35
C TRP A 304 -4.24 -3.17 19.47
#